data_AF-A0A9W7LGK9-F1
#
_entry.id   AF-A0A9W7LGK9-F1
#
_cell.length_a   1.000
_cell.length_b   1.000
_cell.length_c   1.000
_cell.angle_alpha   90.00
_cell.angle_beta   90.00
_cell.angle_gamma   90.00
#
_symmetry.space_group_name_H-M   'P 1'
#
loop_
_entity.id
_entity.type
_entity.pdbx_description
1 polymer ?
#
loop_
_entity_poly.entity_id
_entity_poly.type
_entity_poly.pdbx_seq_one_letter_code
_entity_poly.pdbx_strand_id
1 'polypeptide(L)'
;MIESRETTMWYFLFFTAVILYLYVMKNYFNTVIPTRAFREERERNNLEDKYHEAHQRREHFVQHLAWAKSRKAGREEITRLQKCVENADVVIDDLEEQVNRLYKEHGVSAR
;
A
#
# COMPACT_ATOMS: atom_id res chain seq x y z
N MET A 1 29.27 53.52 -16.32
CA MET A 1 28.97 52.22 -16.96
C MET A 1 29.67 51.01 -16.29
N ILE A 2 30.27 51.18 -15.10
CA ILE A 2 30.97 50.11 -14.37
C ILE A 2 30.04 49.44 -13.33
N GLU A 3 29.15 50.22 -12.70
CA GLU A 3 28.16 49.72 -11.72
C GLU A 3 27.17 48.68 -12.28
N SER A 4 26.86 48.73 -13.58
CA SER A 4 25.97 47.74 -14.20
C SER A 4 26.62 46.37 -14.37
N ARG A 5 27.96 46.30 -14.48
CA ARG A 5 28.68 45.01 -14.64
C ARG A 5 28.83 44.28 -13.31
N GLU A 6 29.11 45.01 -12.24
CA GLU A 6 29.23 44.43 -10.89
C GLU A 6 27.89 43.89 -10.40
N THR A 7 26.82 44.66 -10.54
CA THR A 7 25.46 44.20 -10.20
C THR A 7 25.05 42.98 -11.03
N THR A 8 25.36 42.94 -12.32
CA THR A 8 25.09 41.77 -13.17
C THR A 8 25.89 40.53 -12.72
N MET A 9 27.15 40.69 -12.30
CA MET A 9 27.94 39.59 -11.72
C MET A 9 27.34 39.08 -10.41
N TRP A 10 26.88 39.97 -9.53
CA TRP A 10 26.21 39.59 -8.29
C TRP A 10 24.91 38.82 -8.52
N TYR A 11 24.09 39.25 -9.48
CA TYR A 11 22.88 38.50 -9.86
C TYR A 11 23.21 37.12 -10.41
N PHE A 12 24.27 37.00 -11.23
CA PHE A 12 24.70 35.71 -11.76
C PHE A 12 25.20 34.76 -10.65
N LEU A 13 25.98 35.28 -9.71
CA LEU A 13 26.46 34.51 -8.55
C LEU A 13 25.33 34.09 -7.63
N PHE A 14 24.35 34.96 -7.39
CA PHE A 14 23.16 34.62 -6.62
C PHE A 14 22.35 33.53 -7.31
N PHE A 15 22.11 33.66 -8.61
CA PHE A 15 21.32 32.69 -9.38
C PHE A 15 22.00 31.33 -9.46
N THR A 16 23.32 31.29 -9.65
CA THR A 16 24.09 30.04 -9.64
C THR A 16 24.07 29.38 -8.26
N ALA A 17 24.20 30.14 -7.17
CA ALA A 17 24.09 29.60 -5.81
C ALA A 17 22.69 29.01 -5.53
N VAL A 18 21.62 29.67 -6.00
CA VAL A 18 20.24 29.16 -5.87
C VAL A 18 20.07 27.86 -6.66
N ILE A 19 20.55 27.77 -7.90
CA ILE A 19 20.50 26.54 -8.69
C ILE A 19 21.27 25.42 -8.01
N LEU A 20 22.45 25.71 -7.47
CA LEU A 20 23.28 24.72 -6.78
C LEU A 20 22.58 24.20 -5.52
N TYR A 21 21.97 25.10 -4.74
CA TYR A 21 21.18 24.75 -3.57
C TYR A 21 20.00 23.85 -3.94
N LEU A 22 19.24 24.18 -4.99
CA LEU A 22 18.14 23.35 -5.47
C LEU A 22 18.61 21.97 -5.95
N TYR A 23 19.78 21.89 -6.58
CA TYR A 23 20.37 20.63 -7.01
C TYR A 23 20.78 19.75 -5.82
N VAL A 24 21.43 20.33 -4.81
CA VAL A 24 21.78 19.63 -3.57
C VAL A 24 20.52 19.15 -2.86
N MET A 25 19.50 19.99 -2.74
CA MET A 25 18.21 19.61 -2.14
C MET A 25 17.54 18.48 -2.91
N LYS A 26 17.55 18.49 -4.25
CA LYS A 26 17.01 17.40 -5.07
C LYS A 26 17.74 16.08 -4.81
N ASN A 27 19.06 16.10 -4.75
CA ASN A 27 19.84 14.90 -4.45
C ASN A 27 19.59 14.42 -3.01
N TYR A 28 19.51 15.34 -2.05
CA TYR A 28 19.24 15.02 -0.65
C TYR A 28 17.84 14.41 -0.46
N PHE A 29 16.80 14.96 -1.11
CA PHE A 29 15.47 14.36 -1.09
C PHE A 29 15.43 12.98 -1.76
N ASN A 30 16.22 12.76 -2.82
CA ASN A 30 16.33 11.46 -3.46
C ASN A 30 17.11 10.42 -2.63
N THR A 31 18.05 10.84 -1.78
CA THR A 31 18.89 9.94 -0.98
C THR A 31 18.41 9.74 0.45
N VAL A 32 17.79 10.77 1.07
CA VAL A 32 17.43 10.78 2.50
C VAL A 32 15.95 10.51 2.73
N ILE A 33 15.06 10.72 1.75
CA ILE A 33 13.71 10.16 1.83
C ILE A 33 13.82 8.73 1.28
N PRO A 34 13.69 7.68 2.12
CA PRO A 34 13.63 6.32 1.64
C PRO A 34 12.24 6.09 1.03
N THR A 35 11.97 6.75 -0.09
CA THR A 35 10.75 6.61 -0.89
C THR A 35 10.51 5.15 -1.24
N ARG A 36 11.56 4.34 -1.35
CA ARG A 36 11.46 2.88 -1.53
C ARG A 36 10.99 2.17 -0.26
N ALA A 37 11.63 2.38 0.89
CA ALA A 37 11.22 1.70 2.14
C ALA A 37 9.81 2.10 2.58
N PHE A 38 9.45 3.38 2.47
CA PHE A 38 8.07 3.84 2.74
C PHE A 38 7.06 3.28 1.74
N ARG A 39 7.46 3.09 0.48
CA ARG A 39 6.59 2.50 -0.54
C ARG A 39 6.40 1.00 -0.29
N GLU A 40 7.47 0.28 0.01
CA GLU A 40 7.42 -1.15 0.36
C GLU A 40 6.59 -1.38 1.62
N GLU A 41 6.77 -0.56 2.66
CA GLU A 41 5.96 -0.64 3.89
C GLU A 41 4.48 -0.33 3.62
N ARG A 42 4.19 0.67 2.77
CA ARG A 42 2.82 0.99 2.38
C ARG A 42 2.18 -0.11 1.55
N GLU A 43 2.94 -0.74 0.64
CA GLU A 43 2.49 -1.86 -0.16
C GLU A 43 2.20 -3.08 0.73
N ARG A 44 3.05 -3.36 1.72
CA ARG A 44 2.81 -4.40 2.74
C ARG A 44 1.55 -4.13 3.55
N ASN A 45 1.44 -2.96 4.16
CA ASN A 45 0.30 -2.62 5.01
C ASN A 45 -1.02 -2.68 4.22
N ASN A 46 -1.02 -2.24 2.96
CA ASN A 46 -2.20 -2.33 2.09
C ASN A 46 -2.58 -3.79 1.76
N LEU A 47 -1.61 -4.70 1.63
CA LEU A 47 -1.89 -6.14 1.46
C LEU A 47 -2.43 -6.77 2.75
N GLU A 48 -1.86 -6.44 3.90
CA GLU A 48 -2.34 -6.88 5.22
C GLU A 48 -3.78 -6.39 5.47
N ASP A 49 -4.07 -5.11 5.17
CA ASP A 49 -5.41 -4.53 5.29
C ASP A 49 -6.43 -5.26 4.42
N LYS A 50 -6.07 -5.56 3.16
CA LYS A 50 -6.93 -6.32 2.24
C LYS A 50 -7.17 -7.75 2.72
N TYR A 51 -6.14 -8.41 3.24
CA TYR A 51 -6.26 -9.74 3.82
C TYR A 51 -7.22 -9.74 5.01
N HIS A 52 -7.08 -8.76 5.90
CA HIS A 52 -7.97 -8.63 7.05
C HIS A 52 -9.42 -8.31 6.65
N GLU A 53 -9.62 -7.41 5.69
CA GLU A 53 -10.96 -7.09 5.14
C GLU A 53 -11.61 -8.30 4.46
N ALA A 54 -10.84 -9.15 3.78
CA ALA A 54 -11.35 -10.37 3.18
C ALA A 54 -11.83 -11.38 4.23
N HIS A 55 -11.07 -11.56 5.33
CA HIS A 55 -11.47 -12.38 6.47
C HIS A 55 -12.74 -11.87 7.14
N GLN A 56 -12.85 -10.56 7.40
CA GLN A 56 -14.06 -9.97 7.97
C GLN A 56 -15.29 -10.20 7.08
N ARG A 57 -15.13 -10.06 5.75
CA ARG A 57 -16.22 -10.35 4.79
C ARG A 57 -16.62 -11.82 4.82
N ARG A 58 -15.66 -12.73 4.88
CA ARG A 58 -15.92 -14.17 5.02
C ARG A 58 -16.71 -14.47 6.29
N GLU A 59 -16.27 -13.95 7.44
CA GLU A 59 -16.97 -14.13 8.71
C GLU A 59 -18.41 -13.64 8.64
N HIS A 60 -18.63 -12.49 8.01
CA HIS A 60 -19.98 -11.97 7.78
C HIS A 60 -20.82 -12.97 6.96
N PHE A 61 -20.32 -13.52 5.85
CA PHE A 61 -21.05 -14.53 5.08
C PHE A 61 -21.32 -15.81 5.87
N VAL A 62 -20.38 -16.26 6.70
CA VAL A 62 -20.56 -17.42 7.58
C VAL A 62 -21.66 -17.18 8.61
N GLN A 63 -21.69 -15.99 9.23
CA GLN A 63 -22.74 -15.60 10.17
C GLN A 63 -24.11 -15.55 9.49
N HIS A 64 -24.21 -14.94 8.30
CA HIS A 64 -25.45 -14.91 7.51
C HIS A 64 -25.92 -16.30 7.11
N LEU A 65 -24.99 -17.18 6.72
CA LEU A 65 -25.30 -18.57 6.40
C LEU A 65 -25.80 -19.34 7.63
N ALA A 66 -25.16 -19.18 8.79
CA ALA A 66 -25.61 -19.80 10.03
C ALA A 66 -27.01 -19.33 10.42
N TRP A 67 -27.27 -18.03 10.29
CA TRP A 67 -28.59 -17.44 10.50
C TRP A 67 -29.64 -17.98 9.52
N ALA A 68 -29.32 -18.03 8.22
CA ALA A 68 -30.21 -18.55 7.18
C ALA A 68 -30.56 -20.03 7.42
N LYS A 69 -29.56 -20.84 7.81
CA LYS A 69 -29.77 -22.25 8.21
C LYS A 69 -30.67 -22.36 9.43
N SER A 70 -30.47 -21.53 10.46
CA SER A 70 -31.28 -21.54 11.67
C SER A 70 -32.77 -21.24 11.41
N ARG A 71 -33.05 -20.42 10.40
CA ARG A 71 -34.41 -20.03 10.00
C ARG A 71 -35.03 -20.91 8.92
N LYS A 72 -34.33 -21.95 8.47
CA LYS A 72 -34.75 -22.80 7.34
C LYS A 72 -35.08 -21.94 6.10
N ALA A 73 -34.23 -20.94 5.83
CA ALA A 73 -34.31 -20.13 4.63
C ALA A 73 -34.28 -21.00 3.37
N GLY A 74 -34.72 -20.43 2.24
CA GLY A 74 -34.81 -21.17 0.98
C GLY A 74 -33.48 -21.82 0.59
N ARG A 75 -33.54 -23.02 0.01
CA ARG A 75 -32.35 -23.77 -0.44
C ARG A 75 -31.46 -22.94 -1.36
N GLU A 76 -32.06 -22.12 -2.22
CA GLU A 76 -31.37 -21.22 -3.13
C GLU A 76 -30.54 -20.15 -2.40
N GLU A 77 -31.10 -19.54 -1.35
CA GLU A 77 -30.43 -18.53 -0.54
C GLU A 77 -29.24 -19.11 0.24
N ILE A 78 -29.42 -20.30 0.82
CA ILE A 78 -28.33 -21.04 1.49
C ILE A 78 -27.22 -21.37 0.49
N THR A 79 -27.57 -21.85 -0.71
CA THR A 79 -26.59 -22.22 -1.75
C THR A 79 -25.83 -20.98 -2.24
N ARG A 80 -26.51 -19.85 -2.40
CA ARG A 80 -25.89 -18.56 -2.74
C ARG A 80 -24.89 -18.12 -1.68
N LEU A 81 -25.28 -18.19 -0.40
CA LEU A 81 -24.40 -17.83 0.72
C LEU A 81 -23.19 -18.77 0.84
N GLN A 82 -23.37 -20.07 0.61
CA GLN A 82 -22.25 -21.03 0.54
C GLN A 82 -21.24 -20.64 -0.55
N LYS A 83 -21.73 -20.31 -1.75
CA LYS A 83 -20.87 -19.85 -2.84
C LYS A 83 -20.15 -18.53 -2.52
N CYS A 84 -20.80 -17.63 -1.78
CA CYS A 84 -20.14 -16.40 -1.30
C CYS A 84 -19.01 -16.69 -0.31
N VAL A 85 -19.17 -17.68 0.58
CA VAL A 85 -18.10 -18.13 1.48
C VAL A 85 -16.96 -18.76 0.69
N GLU A 86 -17.24 -19.68 -0.23
CA GLU A 86 -16.21 -20.32 -1.07
C GLU A 86 -15.43 -19.30 -1.91
N ASN A 87 -16.12 -18.32 -2.49
CA ASN A 87 -15.45 -17.25 -3.22
C ASN A 87 -14.56 -16.38 -2.32
N ALA A 88 -14.98 -16.15 -1.07
CA ALA A 88 -14.17 -15.41 -0.10
C ALA A 88 -12.94 -16.21 0.34
N ASP A 89 -13.08 -17.53 0.50
CA ASP A 89 -11.96 -18.45 0.79
C ASP A 89 -10.91 -18.38 -0.32
N VAL A 90 -11.30 -18.47 -1.59
CA VAL A 90 -10.37 -18.36 -2.73
C VAL A 90 -9.61 -17.03 -2.73
N VAL A 91 -10.27 -15.92 -2.39
CA VAL A 91 -9.63 -14.60 -2.31
C VAL A 91 -8.66 -14.52 -1.13
N ILE A 92 -9.01 -15.12 0.00
CA ILE A 92 -8.15 -15.18 1.18
C ILE A 92 -6.90 -16.01 0.88
N ASP A 93 -7.05 -17.16 0.23
CA ASP A 93 -5.93 -18.02 -0.14
C ASP A 93 -4.93 -17.30 -1.07
N ASP A 94 -5.43 -16.56 -2.07
CA ASP A 94 -4.58 -15.76 -2.97
C ASP A 94 -3.85 -14.63 -2.21
N LEU A 95 -4.57 -13.92 -1.32
CA LEU A 95 -3.97 -12.87 -0.49
C LEU A 95 -2.95 -13.43 0.51
N GLU A 96 -3.21 -14.59 1.08
CA GLU A 96 -2.28 -15.29 1.97
C GLU A 96 -0.99 -15.67 1.24
N GLU A 97 -1.11 -16.19 0.00
CA GLU A 97 0.06 -16.50 -0.82
C GLU A 97 0.87 -15.24 -1.16
N GLN A 98 0.21 -14.10 -1.41
CA GLN A 98 0.87 -12.82 -1.67
C GLN A 98 1.58 -12.27 -0.43
N VAL A 99 0.92 -12.31 0.73
CA VAL A 99 1.49 -11.88 2.02
C VAL A 99 2.67 -12.76 2.41
N ASN A 100 2.55 -14.09 2.27
CA ASN A 100 3.63 -15.03 2.55
C ASN A 100 4.83 -14.85 1.62
N ARG A 101 4.61 -14.57 0.33
CA ARG A 101 5.68 -14.21 -0.61
C ARG A 101 6.41 -12.95 -0.16
N LEU A 102 5.66 -11.90 0.18
CA LEU A 102 6.21 -10.64 0.65
C LEU A 102 7.03 -10.82 1.93
N TYR A 103 6.55 -11.58 2.91
CA TYR A 103 7.34 -11.88 4.12
C TYR A 103 8.64 -12.65 3.83
N LYS A 104 8.61 -13.58 2.88
CA LYS A 104 9.80 -14.33 2.44
C LYS A 104 10.84 -13.43 1.79
N GLU A 105 10.40 -12.52 0.93
CA GLU A 105 11.28 -11.56 0.23
C GLU A 105 11.92 -10.56 1.18
N HIS A 106 11.20 -10.15 2.24
CA HIS A 106 11.69 -9.18 3.21
C HIS A 106 12.38 -9.80 4.44
N GLY A 107 12.56 -11.12 4.49
CA GLY A 107 13.26 -11.81 5.59
C GLY A 107 12.55 -11.72 6.95
N VAL A 108 11.28 -11.32 6.95
CA VAL A 108 10.43 -11.30 8.14
C VAL A 108 9.82 -12.69 8.23
N SER A 109 10.45 -13.60 8.98
CA SER A 109 9.84 -14.91 9.21
C SER A 109 8.49 -14.70 9.89
N ALA A 110 7.40 -15.15 9.25
CA ALA A 110 6.08 -15.23 9.86
C ALA A 110 6.23 -15.88 11.24
N ARG A 111 5.88 -15.12 12.29
CA ARG A 111 5.97 -15.56 13.68
C ARG A 111 4.82 -16.49 14.01
#